data_AF-A0A6I7WXY1-F1
#
_entry.id   AF-A0A6I7WXY1-F1
#
_cell.length_a   1.000
_cell.length_b   1.000
_cell.length_c   1.000
_cell.angle_alpha   90.00
_cell.angle_beta   90.00
_cell.angle_gamma   90.00
#
_symmetry.space_group_name_H-M   'P 1'
#
loop_
_entity.id
_entity.type
_entity.pdbx_description
1 polymer ?
#
loop_
_entity_poly.entity_id
_entity_poly.type
_entity_poly.pdbx_seq_one_letter_code
_entity_poly.pdbx_strand_id
1 'polypeptide(L)'
;MKTLKTSILFSLVLAISIFALYGCNTNITEKEIRSSDEGYHYITFKQGWTKNEAMDFYNTSQGSQFIPYSWFLAIEQPEHAKPFRDNENIRRFGYIPQQKTQGINPDGLPIGFVKDIGSESFLSALANSRYASNTQGLHSEYKEWLGLTYAACHTSEVRYNNQTFRIEGGPSFAASHGERTR
;
A
#
# COMPACT_ATOMS: atom_id res chain seq x y z
N MET A 1 48.63 -12.28 52.17
CA MET A 1 47.56 -13.10 51.55
C MET A 1 46.12 -12.60 51.78
N LYS A 2 45.78 -11.86 52.85
CA LYS A 2 44.40 -11.36 53.06
C LYS A 2 44.02 -10.19 52.13
N THR A 3 44.97 -9.31 51.80
CA THR A 3 44.77 -8.12 50.95
C THR A 3 44.58 -8.44 49.45
N LEU A 4 45.15 -9.55 48.97
CA LEU A 4 44.99 -9.99 47.58
C LEU A 4 43.57 -10.54 47.31
N LYS A 5 42.98 -11.22 48.30
CA LYS A 5 41.60 -11.75 48.19
C LYS A 5 40.54 -10.65 48.19
N THR A 6 40.72 -9.60 48.98
CA THR A 6 39.79 -8.46 49.00
C THR A 6 39.85 -7.64 47.71
N SER A 7 41.04 -7.48 47.12
CA SER A 7 41.19 -6.78 45.83
C SER A 7 40.54 -7.53 44.67
N ILE A 8 40.67 -8.87 44.62
CA ILE A 8 40.03 -9.69 43.59
C ILE A 8 38.51 -9.65 43.72
N LEU A 9 37.99 -9.71 44.94
CA LEU A 9 36.55 -9.65 45.20
C LEU A 9 35.95 -8.30 44.78
N PHE A 10 36.67 -7.20 45.03
CA PHE A 10 36.22 -5.86 44.64
C PHE A 10 36.23 -5.68 43.11
N SER A 11 37.24 -6.18 42.41
CA SER A 11 37.29 -6.16 40.95
C SER A 11 36.21 -7.02 40.29
N LEU A 12 35.86 -8.17 40.89
CA LEU A 12 34.80 -9.04 40.38
C LEU A 12 33.41 -8.40 40.53
N VAL A 13 33.14 -7.76 41.67
CA VAL A 13 31.88 -7.04 41.91
C VAL A 13 31.75 -5.86 40.95
N LEU A 14 32.82 -5.09 40.74
CA LEU A 14 32.81 -3.96 39.81
C LEU A 14 32.59 -4.42 38.35
N ALA A 15 33.21 -5.54 37.93
CA ALA A 15 33.02 -6.09 36.59
C ALA A 15 31.60 -6.60 36.34
N ILE A 16 30.97 -7.24 37.33
CA ILE A 16 29.58 -7.71 37.25
C ILE A 16 28.61 -6.52 37.20
N SER A 17 28.84 -5.46 37.97
CA SER A 17 28.03 -4.24 37.93
C SER A 17 28.12 -3.51 36.58
N ILE A 18 29.30 -3.49 35.95
CA ILE A 18 29.46 -2.91 34.60
C ILE A 18 28.73 -3.76 33.56
N PHE A 19 28.78 -5.10 33.67
CA PHE A 19 28.03 -6.00 32.77
C PHE A 19 26.50 -5.87 32.94
N ALA A 20 26.01 -5.60 34.15
CA ALA A 20 24.58 -5.36 34.40
C ALA A 20 24.11 -3.98 33.88
N LEU A 21 25.00 -2.99 33.81
CA LEU A 21 24.71 -1.67 33.23
C LEU A 21 24.84 -1.65 31.70
N TYR A 22 25.65 -2.55 31.12
CA TYR A 22 25.60 -2.94 29.70
C TYR A 22 24.47 -3.95 29.44
N GLY A 23 23.33 -3.76 30.10
CA GLY A 23 22.08 -4.44 29.74
C GLY A 23 21.89 -4.36 28.23
N CYS A 24 21.62 -5.51 27.62
CA CYS A 24 21.52 -5.70 26.17
C CYS A 24 20.92 -4.47 25.51
N ASN A 25 21.79 -3.68 24.87
CA ASN A 25 21.34 -2.68 23.92
C ASN A 25 20.92 -3.47 22.68
N THR A 26 19.73 -4.09 22.77
CA THR A 26 18.99 -4.46 21.59
C THR A 26 18.67 -3.13 20.92
N ASN A 27 19.60 -2.67 20.09
CA ASN A 27 19.23 -1.98 18.88
C ASN A 27 18.31 -2.97 18.15
N ILE A 28 17.05 -3.01 18.57
CA ILE A 28 15.94 -3.42 17.71
C ILE A 28 16.06 -2.40 16.60
N THR A 29 16.83 -2.78 15.59
CA THR A 29 16.97 -2.00 14.39
C THR A 29 15.55 -1.73 13.95
N GLU A 30 15.16 -0.47 13.98
CA GLU A 30 13.91 0.07 13.43
C GLU A 30 13.64 -0.45 11.99
N LYS A 31 14.70 -0.96 11.36
CA LYS A 31 14.75 -1.73 10.11
C LYS A 31 13.91 -3.04 10.11
N GLU A 32 13.68 -3.69 11.25
CA GLU A 32 12.97 -4.99 11.29
C GLU A 32 11.43 -4.85 11.28
N ILE A 33 10.90 -3.64 11.50
CA ILE A 33 9.45 -3.36 11.36
C ILE A 33 9.07 -3.10 9.89
N ARG A 34 10.04 -2.95 8.98
CA ARG A 34 9.80 -2.51 7.60
C ARG A 34 10.19 -3.50 6.50
N SER A 35 10.26 -4.80 6.79
CA SER A 35 10.29 -5.80 5.72
C SER A 35 9.71 -7.14 6.17
N SER A 36 8.40 -7.28 6.05
CA SER A 36 7.83 -8.59 5.79
C SER A 36 6.80 -8.42 4.69
N ASP A 37 7.23 -8.73 3.47
CA ASP A 37 6.36 -9.04 2.32
C ASP A 37 5.68 -10.41 2.53
N GLU A 38 5.31 -10.69 3.79
CA GLU A 38 4.45 -11.79 4.20
C GLU A 38 3.10 -11.17 4.53
N GLY A 39 2.06 -11.67 3.87
CA GLY A 39 0.63 -11.35 4.03
C GLY A 39 0.31 -10.15 4.91
N TYR A 40 0.03 -9.00 4.28
CA TYR A 40 -0.54 -7.84 4.98
C TYR A 40 -1.76 -8.29 5.80
N HIS A 41 -1.58 -8.47 7.11
CA HIS A 41 -2.58 -9.07 7.97
C HIS A 41 -3.53 -7.99 8.48
N TYR A 42 -4.77 -8.03 8.02
CA TYR A 42 -5.84 -7.16 8.45
C TYR A 42 -7.02 -7.97 8.96
N ILE A 43 -7.76 -7.38 9.89
CA ILE A 43 -8.99 -7.93 10.44
C ILE A 43 -10.15 -7.29 9.69
N THR A 44 -11.00 -8.14 9.13
CA THR A 44 -12.25 -7.73 8.48
C THR A 44 -13.40 -7.98 9.45
N PHE A 45 -14.36 -7.06 9.51
CA PHE A 45 -15.60 -7.28 10.24
C PHE A 45 -16.58 -8.11 9.41
N LYS A 46 -17.55 -8.75 10.08
CA LYS A 46 -18.72 -9.35 9.41
C LYS A 46 -19.62 -8.23 8.88
N GLN A 47 -19.35 -7.76 7.67
CA GLN A 47 -20.04 -6.64 7.03
C GLN A 47 -21.15 -7.11 6.05
N GLY A 48 -21.61 -8.35 6.22
CA GLY A 48 -22.65 -8.93 5.37
C GLY A 48 -22.17 -9.43 4.01
N TRP A 49 -20.87 -9.33 3.71
CA TRP A 49 -20.27 -9.81 2.47
C TRP A 49 -19.39 -11.04 2.70
N THR A 50 -19.38 -11.91 1.71
CA THR A 50 -18.35 -12.93 1.50
C THR A 50 -17.05 -12.28 1.01
N LYS A 51 -15.95 -13.03 1.06
CA LYS A 51 -14.66 -12.55 0.51
C LYS A 51 -14.74 -12.25 -0.98
N ASN A 52 -15.51 -13.02 -1.73
CA ASN A 52 -15.66 -12.82 -3.18
C ASN A 52 -16.44 -11.54 -3.49
N GLU A 53 -17.54 -11.29 -2.78
CA GLU A 53 -18.30 -10.04 -2.93
C GLU A 53 -17.46 -8.80 -2.59
N ALA A 54 -16.62 -8.88 -1.55
CA ALA A 54 -15.68 -7.81 -1.23
C ALA A 54 -14.64 -7.61 -2.35
N MET A 55 -14.13 -8.71 -2.94
CA MET A 55 -13.20 -8.63 -4.07
C MET A 55 -13.85 -8.04 -5.33
N ASP A 56 -15.12 -8.36 -5.59
CA ASP A 56 -15.90 -7.76 -6.67
C ASP A 56 -16.07 -6.26 -6.43
N PHE A 57 -16.40 -5.85 -5.21
CA PHE A 57 -16.46 -4.43 -4.84
C PHE A 57 -15.13 -3.70 -5.05
N TYR A 58 -14.00 -4.36 -4.75
CA TYR A 58 -12.67 -3.77 -4.93
C TYR A 58 -12.25 -3.64 -6.40
N ASN A 59 -12.61 -4.61 -7.26
CA ASN A 59 -12.01 -4.78 -8.59
C ASN A 59 -12.98 -4.63 -9.77
N THR A 60 -14.28 -4.44 -9.54
CA THR A 60 -15.22 -4.25 -10.66
C THR A 60 -15.07 -2.87 -11.28
N SER A 61 -14.78 -2.83 -12.59
CA SER A 61 -14.71 -1.57 -13.33
C SER A 61 -16.07 -0.86 -13.37
N GLN A 62 -16.02 0.48 -13.31
CA GLN A 62 -17.17 1.38 -13.37
C GLN A 62 -17.10 2.29 -14.61
N GLY A 63 -16.22 1.97 -15.55
CA GLY A 63 -15.98 2.75 -16.77
C GLY A 63 -15.27 4.09 -16.54
N SER A 64 -14.65 4.28 -15.36
CA SER A 64 -13.80 5.43 -15.12
C SER A 64 -12.43 5.21 -15.79
N GLN A 65 -11.93 6.23 -16.47
CA GLN A 65 -10.66 6.18 -17.21
C GLN A 65 -9.82 7.38 -16.81
N PHE A 66 -8.74 7.13 -16.06
CA PHE A 66 -7.90 8.18 -15.50
C PHE A 66 -6.64 8.41 -16.33
N ILE A 67 -5.80 7.39 -16.46
CA ILE A 67 -4.56 7.44 -17.25
C ILE A 67 -4.37 6.13 -18.03
N PRO A 68 -3.59 6.10 -19.12
CA PRO A 68 -3.26 4.85 -19.80
C PRO A 68 -2.69 3.81 -18.82
N TYR A 69 -3.20 2.58 -18.89
CA TYR A 69 -2.83 1.54 -17.93
C TYR A 69 -1.32 1.25 -17.94
N SER A 70 -0.73 1.21 -19.13
CA SER A 70 0.71 1.01 -19.34
C SER A 70 1.57 2.09 -18.67
N TRP A 71 1.08 3.34 -18.63
CA TRP A 71 1.79 4.42 -17.95
C TRP A 71 1.82 4.18 -16.46
N PHE A 72 0.69 3.84 -15.84
CA PHE A 72 0.66 3.55 -14.39
C PHE A 72 1.62 2.42 -13.99
N LEU A 73 1.76 1.39 -14.83
CA LEU A 73 2.68 0.30 -14.58
C LEU A 73 4.16 0.70 -14.70
N ALA A 74 4.47 1.72 -15.52
CA ALA A 74 5.83 2.11 -15.89
C ALA A 74 6.34 3.39 -15.18
N ILE A 75 5.45 4.26 -14.69
CA ILE A 75 5.85 5.51 -14.04
C ILE A 75 6.67 5.22 -12.77
N GLU A 76 7.80 5.91 -12.67
CA GLU A 76 8.71 5.89 -11.52
C GLU A 76 8.42 7.04 -10.55
N GLN A 77 8.99 6.96 -9.36
CA GLN A 77 8.91 8.05 -8.38
C GLN A 77 9.89 9.19 -8.75
N PRO A 78 9.60 10.47 -8.42
CA PRO A 78 10.37 11.62 -8.92
C PRO A 78 11.89 11.61 -8.65
N GLU A 79 12.33 10.91 -7.61
CA GLU A 79 13.72 10.87 -7.16
C GLU A 79 14.30 9.44 -7.09
N HIS A 80 13.53 8.44 -7.50
CA HIS A 80 13.90 7.03 -7.35
C HIS A 80 13.37 6.22 -8.54
N ALA A 81 14.19 5.29 -9.06
CA ALA A 81 13.76 4.32 -10.07
C ALA A 81 12.77 3.25 -9.52
N LYS A 82 12.17 3.49 -8.35
CA LYS A 82 11.11 2.64 -7.81
C LYS A 82 9.80 2.97 -8.55
N PRO A 83 8.98 1.97 -8.91
CA PRO A 83 7.67 2.22 -9.48
C PRO A 83 6.80 3.10 -8.58
N PHE A 84 5.97 3.96 -9.17
CA PHE A 84 4.98 4.74 -8.43
C PHE A 84 3.99 3.85 -7.69
N ARG A 85 3.61 2.72 -8.29
CA ARG A 85 2.71 1.71 -7.70
C ARG A 85 3.32 0.89 -6.56
N ASP A 86 4.56 1.17 -6.15
CA ASP A 86 5.19 0.50 -5.01
C ASP A 86 4.32 0.61 -3.75
N ASN A 87 4.20 -0.48 -3.00
CA ASN A 87 3.29 -0.58 -1.85
C ASN A 87 3.57 0.47 -0.77
N GLU A 88 4.82 0.88 -0.57
CA GLU A 88 5.16 1.94 0.37
C GLU A 88 4.68 3.31 -0.14
N ASN A 89 4.85 3.59 -1.43
CA ASN A 89 4.38 4.84 -2.02
C ASN A 89 2.85 4.92 -2.05
N ILE A 90 2.16 3.84 -2.43
CA ILE A 90 0.70 3.75 -2.39
C ILE A 90 0.16 4.02 -0.97
N ARG A 91 0.79 3.45 0.07
CA ARG A 91 0.42 3.73 1.47
C ARG A 91 0.66 5.18 1.86
N ARG A 92 1.71 5.82 1.35
CA ARG A 92 2.02 7.24 1.60
C ARG A 92 0.89 8.15 1.11
N PHE A 93 0.27 7.82 -0.01
CA PHE A 93 -0.93 8.51 -0.54
C PHE A 93 -2.24 8.07 0.12
N GLY A 94 -2.19 7.19 1.12
CA GLY A 94 -3.38 6.75 1.87
C GLY A 94 -4.22 5.68 1.19
N TYR A 95 -3.78 5.18 0.04
CA TYR A 95 -4.37 4.02 -0.63
C TYR A 95 -3.90 2.71 0.02
N ILE A 96 -4.65 1.63 -0.21
CA ILE A 96 -4.43 0.34 0.42
C ILE A 96 -3.84 -0.63 -0.61
N PRO A 97 -2.59 -1.09 -0.45
CA PRO A 97 -2.01 -2.10 -1.31
C PRO A 97 -2.79 -3.42 -1.27
N GLN A 98 -2.80 -4.11 -2.40
CA GLN A 98 -3.41 -5.42 -2.52
C GLN A 98 -2.41 -6.42 -3.09
N GLN A 99 -2.52 -7.68 -2.66
CA GLN A 99 -1.76 -8.75 -3.27
C GLN A 99 -2.29 -9.10 -4.66
N LYS A 100 -1.38 -9.55 -5.51
CA LYS A 100 -1.72 -10.06 -6.84
C LYS A 100 -2.70 -11.21 -6.71
N THR A 101 -3.78 -11.15 -7.48
CA THR A 101 -4.79 -12.20 -7.56
C THR A 101 -4.94 -12.60 -9.03
N GLN A 102 -4.62 -13.85 -9.36
CA GLN A 102 -4.67 -14.33 -10.74
C GLN A 102 -6.08 -14.18 -11.32
N GLY A 103 -6.17 -13.64 -12.54
CA GLY A 103 -7.45 -13.42 -13.23
C GLY A 103 -8.27 -12.20 -12.78
N ILE A 104 -8.02 -11.65 -11.58
CA ILE A 104 -8.76 -10.50 -11.04
C ILE A 104 -7.88 -9.25 -11.00
N ASN A 105 -6.73 -9.36 -10.32
CA ASN A 105 -5.77 -8.28 -10.14
C ASN A 105 -4.34 -8.82 -10.30
N PRO A 106 -3.94 -9.22 -11.53
CA PRO A 106 -2.65 -9.88 -11.77
C PRO A 106 -1.45 -8.96 -11.51
N ASP A 107 -1.63 -7.65 -11.57
CA ASP A 107 -0.57 -6.66 -11.40
C ASP A 107 -0.43 -6.15 -9.96
N GLY A 108 -1.38 -6.48 -9.08
CA GLY A 108 -1.35 -6.09 -7.66
C GLY A 108 -1.68 -4.60 -7.48
N LEU A 109 -2.66 -4.11 -8.25
CA LEU A 109 -3.20 -2.77 -8.13
C LEU A 109 -3.75 -2.53 -6.72
N PRO A 110 -3.67 -1.30 -6.19
CA PRO A 110 -4.28 -0.96 -4.91
C PRO A 110 -5.79 -1.23 -4.91
N ILE A 111 -6.37 -1.41 -3.72
CA ILE A 111 -7.82 -1.53 -3.59
C ILE A 111 -8.50 -0.31 -4.21
N GLY A 112 -9.45 -0.58 -5.10
CA GLY A 112 -10.17 0.44 -5.84
C GLY A 112 -9.49 0.92 -7.12
N PHE A 113 -8.36 0.33 -7.51
CA PHE A 113 -7.72 0.58 -8.79
C PHE A 113 -7.97 -0.64 -9.69
N VAL A 114 -8.37 -0.40 -10.93
CA VAL A 114 -8.76 -1.46 -11.86
C VAL A 114 -8.21 -1.19 -13.25
N LYS A 115 -7.89 -2.25 -13.98
CA LYS A 115 -7.66 -2.17 -15.42
C LYS A 115 -9.01 -2.13 -16.13
N ASP A 116 -9.39 -0.96 -16.62
CA ASP A 116 -10.57 -0.78 -17.46
C ASP A 116 -10.20 -1.00 -18.92
N ILE A 117 -10.98 -1.83 -19.62
CA ILE A 117 -10.81 -2.06 -21.05
C ILE A 117 -11.86 -1.20 -21.74
N GLY A 118 -11.44 -0.09 -22.35
CA GLY A 118 -12.32 0.93 -22.94
C GLY A 118 -13.01 0.48 -24.24
N SER A 119 -13.25 -0.82 -24.43
CA SER A 119 -13.69 -1.41 -25.69
C SER A 119 -15.19 -1.32 -25.93
N GLU A 120 -15.85 -0.27 -25.46
CA GLU A 120 -17.21 0.04 -25.90
C GLU A 120 -17.11 0.91 -27.15
N SER A 121 -17.29 0.28 -28.31
CA SER A 121 -17.25 0.95 -29.63
C SER A 121 -18.17 2.17 -29.70
N PHE A 122 -19.31 2.11 -29.01
CA PHE A 122 -20.23 3.24 -28.85
C PHE A 122 -19.62 4.41 -28.05
N LEU A 123 -18.95 4.12 -26.92
CA LEU A 123 -18.33 5.13 -26.08
C LEU A 123 -17.10 5.76 -26.74
N SER A 124 -16.36 5.00 -27.55
CA SER A 124 -15.23 5.54 -28.32
C SER A 124 -15.64 6.65 -29.29
N ALA A 125 -16.77 6.47 -30.01
CA ALA A 125 -17.29 7.49 -30.90
C ALA A 125 -17.76 8.75 -30.15
N LEU A 126 -18.40 8.59 -28.98
CA LEU A 126 -18.81 9.71 -28.13
C LEU A 126 -17.62 10.39 -27.43
N ALA A 127 -16.60 9.64 -27.06
CA ALA A 127 -15.37 10.18 -26.49
C ALA A 127 -14.67 11.08 -27.53
N ASN A 128 -14.51 10.58 -28.76
CA ASN A 128 -13.90 11.34 -29.85
C ASN A 128 -14.65 12.65 -30.15
N SER A 129 -15.97 12.72 -29.93
CA SER A 129 -16.73 13.96 -30.12
C SER A 129 -16.58 14.98 -28.97
N ARG A 130 -16.17 14.55 -27.78
CA ARG A 130 -15.94 15.43 -26.60
C ARG A 130 -14.51 15.94 -26.49
N TYR A 131 -13.55 15.26 -27.10
CA TYR A 131 -12.15 15.66 -27.09
C TYR A 131 -11.85 16.71 -28.17
N ALA A 132 -11.01 17.68 -27.82
CA ALA A 132 -10.51 18.68 -28.77
C ALA A 132 -9.86 17.98 -29.97
N SER A 133 -10.03 18.52 -31.18
CA SER A 133 -9.62 17.89 -32.44
C SER A 133 -8.15 17.44 -32.48
N ASN A 134 -7.27 18.07 -31.70
CA ASN A 134 -5.86 17.71 -31.55
C ASN A 134 -5.58 16.53 -30.58
N THR A 135 -6.58 16.05 -29.85
CA THR A 135 -6.48 14.93 -28.88
C THR A 135 -7.27 13.69 -29.30
N GLN A 136 -8.00 13.75 -30.43
CA GLN A 136 -8.84 12.64 -30.94
C GLN A 136 -8.06 11.35 -31.26
N GLY A 137 -6.72 11.40 -31.36
CA GLY A 137 -5.88 10.21 -31.50
C GLY A 137 -5.56 9.49 -30.19
N LEU A 138 -5.46 10.21 -29.07
CA LEU A 138 -4.98 9.65 -27.79
C LEU A 138 -5.95 8.64 -27.18
N HIS A 139 -7.26 8.90 -27.28
CA HIS A 139 -8.27 7.97 -26.78
C HIS A 139 -8.45 6.73 -27.67
N SER A 140 -8.01 6.80 -28.93
CA SER A 140 -8.01 5.68 -29.87
C SER A 140 -6.75 4.80 -29.75
N GLU A 141 -5.65 5.37 -29.27
CA GLU A 141 -4.35 4.70 -29.15
C GLU A 141 -4.32 3.73 -27.95
N TYR A 142 -4.89 4.12 -26.82
CA TYR A 142 -4.90 3.30 -25.60
C TYR A 142 -6.23 2.55 -25.43
N LYS A 143 -6.16 1.22 -25.47
CA LYS A 143 -7.30 0.32 -25.24
C LYS A 143 -7.54 -0.03 -23.77
N GLU A 144 -6.50 0.13 -22.95
CA GLU A 144 -6.51 -0.20 -21.53
C GLU A 144 -6.19 1.05 -20.71
N TRP A 145 -7.05 1.32 -19.74
CA TRP A 145 -7.00 2.48 -18.88
C TRP A 145 -6.93 2.04 -17.43
N LEU A 146 -6.23 2.82 -16.61
CA LEU A 146 -6.38 2.72 -15.17
C LEU A 146 -7.67 3.43 -14.77
N GLY A 147 -8.58 2.69 -14.15
CA GLY A 147 -9.81 3.20 -13.56
C GLY A 147 -9.76 3.19 -12.04
N LEU A 148 -10.67 3.96 -11.45
CA LEU A 148 -10.99 3.95 -10.03
C LEU A 148 -12.39 3.36 -9.82
N THR A 149 -12.52 2.47 -8.83
CA THR A 149 -13.81 1.93 -8.36
C THR A 149 -14.26 2.67 -7.09
N TYR A 150 -15.49 2.41 -6.65
CA TYR A 150 -15.99 2.94 -5.37
C TYR A 150 -15.07 2.63 -4.19
N ALA A 151 -14.37 1.48 -4.21
CA ALA A 151 -13.50 1.07 -3.11
C ALA A 151 -12.30 2.01 -2.91
N ALA A 152 -11.86 2.76 -3.93
CA ALA A 152 -10.78 3.74 -3.78
C ALA A 152 -11.16 4.86 -2.80
N CYS A 153 -12.45 5.21 -2.76
CA CYS A 153 -13.00 6.27 -1.90
C CYS A 153 -13.75 5.73 -0.69
N HIS A 154 -14.26 4.49 -0.76
CA HIS A 154 -15.11 3.86 0.24
C HIS A 154 -14.47 2.64 0.90
N THR A 155 -13.14 2.61 1.04
CA THR A 155 -12.44 1.60 1.84
C THR A 155 -11.31 2.26 2.62
N SER A 156 -11.20 1.90 3.89
CA SER A 156 -10.18 2.45 4.77
C SER A 156 -9.63 1.44 5.75
N GLU A 157 -8.46 1.75 6.29
CA GLU A 157 -7.79 0.95 7.30
C GLU A 157 -7.43 1.80 8.51
N VAL A 158 -7.88 1.32 9.67
CA VAL A 158 -7.62 1.92 10.98
C VAL A 158 -6.68 1.01 11.74
N ARG A 159 -5.63 1.58 12.33
CA ARG A 159 -4.67 0.85 13.15
C ARG A 159 -4.93 1.11 14.62
N TYR A 160 -5.11 0.06 15.40
CA TYR A 160 -5.33 0.14 16.84
C TYR A 160 -4.72 -1.09 17.53
N ASN A 161 -3.99 -0.90 18.63
CA ASN A 161 -3.33 -1.98 19.39
C ASN A 161 -2.57 -3.00 18.52
N ASN A 162 -1.71 -2.49 17.62
CA ASN A 162 -0.93 -3.28 16.67
C ASN A 162 -1.75 -4.16 15.70
N GLN A 163 -3.05 -3.93 15.60
CA GLN A 163 -3.95 -4.59 14.64
C GLN A 163 -4.40 -3.56 13.60
N THR A 164 -4.54 -4.03 12.37
CA THR A 164 -5.13 -3.26 11.27
C THR A 164 -6.54 -3.75 11.03
N PHE A 165 -7.52 -2.86 11.10
CA PHE A 165 -8.92 -3.13 10.83
C PHE A 165 -9.29 -2.53 9.49
N ARG A 166 -9.86 -3.35 8.59
CA ARG A 166 -10.39 -2.89 7.31
C ARG A 166 -11.88 -2.60 7.44
N ILE A 167 -12.28 -1.45 6.92
CA ILE A 167 -13.64 -0.94 6.93
C ILE A 167 -14.05 -0.65 5.49
N GLU A 168 -15.12 -1.31 5.04
CA GLU A 168 -15.73 -1.15 3.73
C GLU A 168 -16.95 -0.23 3.85
N GLY A 169 -17.15 0.67 2.88
CA GLY A 169 -18.22 1.68 2.90
C GLY A 169 -17.89 2.97 3.66
N GLY A 170 -16.84 2.99 4.50
CA GLY A 170 -16.35 4.18 5.19
C GLY A 170 -15.47 5.09 4.31
N PRO A 171 -15.24 6.36 4.70
CA PRO A 171 -14.40 7.26 3.91
C PRO A 171 -12.95 6.76 3.83
N SER A 172 -12.34 6.86 2.65
CA SER A 172 -10.93 6.57 2.45
C SER A 172 -10.03 7.60 3.15
N PHE A 173 -8.78 7.20 3.41
CA PHE A 173 -7.72 8.09 3.87
C PHE A 173 -6.85 8.59 2.71
N ALA A 174 -7.34 8.52 1.46
CA ALA A 174 -6.60 8.95 0.29
C ALA A 174 -6.27 10.45 0.40
N ALA A 175 -4.98 10.79 0.26
CA ALA A 175 -4.47 12.14 0.43
C ALA A 175 -3.87 12.65 -0.87
N SER A 176 -4.36 13.78 -1.37
CA SER A 176 -3.87 14.42 -2.60
C SER A 176 -2.48 15.06 -2.45
N HIS A 177 -2.03 15.33 -1.22
CA HIS A 177 -0.77 16.02 -0.93
C HIS A 177 0.34 15.10 -0.40
N GLY A 178 0.20 13.77 -0.57
CA GLY A 178 1.32 12.83 -0.37
C GLY A 178 1.81 12.65 1.07
N GLU A 179 1.10 13.16 2.07
CA GLU A 179 1.43 12.95 3.48
C GLU A 179 0.20 12.57 4.28
N ARG A 180 0.02 11.26 4.48
CA ARG A 180 -0.73 10.76 5.63
C ARG A 180 0.15 11.01 6.86
N THR A 181 -0.02 12.17 7.49
CA THR A 181 0.56 12.43 8.81
C THR A 181 0.05 11.36 9.77
N ARG A 182 0.97 10.54 10.29
CA ARG A 182 0.67 9.53 11.30
C ARG A 182 0.31 10.19 12.63
#